data_AF-A0A356EBH3-F1
#
_entry.id   AF-A0A356EBH3-F1
#
_cell.length_a   1.000
_cell.length_b   1.000
_cell.length_c   1.000
_cell.angle_alpha   90.00
_cell.angle_beta   90.00
_cell.angle_gamma   90.00
#
_symmetry.space_group_name_H-M   'P 1'
#
loop_
_entity.id
_entity.type
_entity.pdbx_description
1 polymer ?
#
loop_
_entity_poly.entity_id
_entity_poly.type
_entity_poly.pdbx_seq_one_letter_code
_entity_poly.pdbx_strand_id
1 'polypeptide(L)' 'YAVDLLMQGKGGYCVGIQNEQLVHHDIIDAINNMRREFKADWLETAKRLF' A
#
# COMPACT_ATOMS: atom_id res chain seq x y z
N TYR A 1 1.00 10.05 11.70
CA TYR A 1 1.47 8.66 11.56
C TYR A 1 2.97 8.53 11.34
N ALA A 2 3.55 9.07 10.25
CA ALA A 2 5.01 8.97 10.03
C ALA A 2 5.84 9.55 11.20
N VAL A 3 5.44 10.72 11.71
CA VAL A 3 6.04 11.32 12.91
C VAL A 3 5.88 10.41 14.14
N ASP A 4 4.71 9.79 14.32
CA ASP A 4 4.46 8.88 15.44
C ASP A 4 5.39 7.65 15.40
N LEU A 5 5.68 7.13 14.20
CA LEU A 5 6.64 6.03 14.01
C LEU A 5 8.06 6.47 14.39
N LEU A 6 8.47 7.68 13.99
CA LEU A 6 9.77 8.24 14.37
C LEU A 6 9.88 8.44 15.89
N MET A 7 8.83 8.96 16.53
CA MET A 7 8.76 9.13 17.98
C MET A 7 8.81 7.79 18.73
N GLN A 8 8.36 6.69 18.11
CA GLN A 8 8.49 5.32 18.62
C GLN A 8 9.88 4.70 18.37
N GLY A 9 10.81 5.44 17.76
CA GLY A 9 12.15 4.95 17.41
C GLY A 9 12.20 4.04 16.19
N LYS A 10 11.13 4.01 15.37
CA LYS A 10 11.07 3.20 14.15
C LYS A 10 11.58 4.00 12.95
N GLY A 11 12.44 3.36 12.14
CA GLY A 11 12.97 3.89 10.89
C GLY A 11 13.03 2.80 9.82
N GLY A 12 13.17 3.18 8.55
CA GLY A 12 13.18 2.22 7.44
C GLY A 12 11.79 1.73 7.00
N TYR A 13 10.72 2.44 7.39
CA TYR A 13 9.35 2.11 7.03
C TYR A 13 8.75 3.08 6.01
N CYS A 14 7.98 2.56 5.06
CA CYS A 14 7.09 3.35 4.23
C CYS A 14 5.68 3.35 4.85
N VAL A 15 4.96 4.46 4.69
CA VAL A 15 3.57 4.59 5.18
C VAL A 15 2.63 4.49 3.98
N GLY A 16 1.50 3.82 4.16
CA GLY A 16 0.47 3.69 3.12
C GLY A 16 -0.93 3.51 3.69
N ILE A 17 -1.91 3.38 2.80
CA ILE A 17 -3.29 3.02 3.13
C ILE A 17 -3.61 1.72 2.42
N GLN A 18 -4.14 0.75 3.16
CA GLN A 18 -4.63 -0.52 2.63
C GLN A 18 -5.97 -0.84 3.30
N ASN A 19 -6.99 -1.13 2.50
CA ASN A 19 -8.34 -1.45 2.99
C ASN A 19 -8.83 -0.44 4.04
N GLU A 20 -8.67 0.86 3.73
CA GLU A 20 -9.06 2.01 4.57
C GLU A 20 -8.30 2.15 5.91
N GLN A 21 -7.24 1.36 6.12
CA GLN A 21 -6.41 1.41 7.31
C GLN A 21 -5.04 2.02 7.01
N LEU A 22 -4.52 2.82 7.94
CA LEU A 22 -3.14 3.29 7.92
C LEU A 22 -2.21 2.13 8.26
N VAL A 23 -1.29 1.83 7.36
CA VAL A 23 -0.31 0.75 7.49
C VAL A 23 1.11 1.29 7.32
N HIS A 24 2.09 0.54 7.82
CA HIS A 24 3.50 0.76 7.51
C HIS A 24 4.18 -0.57 7.25
N HIS A 25 5.09 -0.59 6.27
CA HIS A 25 5.85 -1.76 5.85
C HIS A 25 7.33 -1.41 5.81
N ASP A 26 8.21 -2.40 6.04
CA ASP A 26 9.64 -2.20 5.81
C ASP A 26 9.86 -1.84 4.33
N ILE A 27 10.74 -0.87 4.06
CA ILE A 27 10.95 -0.37 2.70
C ILE A 27 11.46 -1.47 1.76
N ILE A 28 12.39 -2.32 2.22
CA ILE A 28 12.99 -3.37 1.41
C ILE A 28 11.95 -4.45 1.12
N ASP A 29 11.17 -4.83 2.14
CA ASP A 29 10.09 -5.81 2.00
C ASP A 29 9.01 -5.32 1.03
N ALA A 30 8.57 -4.06 1.17
CA ALA A 30 7.58 -3.47 0.28
C ALA A 30 8.04 -3.45 -1.18
N ILE A 31 9.31 -3.12 -1.44
CA ILE A 31 9.84 -3.07 -2.80
C ILE A 31 9.97 -4.47 -3.42
N ASN A 32 10.46 -5.45 -2.65
CA ASN A 32 10.80 -6.76 -3.20
C ASN A 32 9.61 -7.73 -3.23
N ASN A 33 8.70 -7.62 -2.25
CA ASN A 33 7.67 -8.63 -2.00
C ASN A 33 6.24 -8.13 -2.25
N MET A 34 5.99 -6.82 -2.31
CA MET A 34 4.66 -6.27 -2.57
C MET A 34 4.52 -5.80 -4.02
N ARG A 35 3.97 -6.67 -4.88
CA ARG A 35 3.71 -6.33 -6.28
C ARG A 35 2.38 -5.60 -6.44
N ARG A 36 2.35 -4.63 -7.34
CA ARG A 36 1.12 -3.94 -7.72
C ARG A 36 0.21 -4.89 -8.50
N GLU A 37 -0.94 -5.20 -7.92
CA GLU A 37 -1.96 -6.01 -8.58
C GLU A 37 -2.71 -5.21 -9.64
N PHE A 38 -3.08 -5.89 -10.73
CA PHE A 38 -3.92 -5.32 -11.77
C PHE A 38 -5.40 -5.50 -11.40
N LYS A 39 -6.17 -4.41 -11.43
CA LYS A 39 -7.60 -4.40 -11.12
C LYS A 39 -8.43 -4.84 -12.33
N ALA A 40 -8.43 -6.14 -12.60
CA ALA A 40 -9.12 -6.73 -13.75
C ALA A 40 -10.64 -6.55 -13.70
N ASP A 41 -11.20 -6.53 -12.50
CA ASP A 41 -12.61 -6.26 -12.20
C ASP A 41 -13.07 -4.88 -12.71
N TRP A 42 -12.22 -3.87 -12.60
CA TRP A 42 -12.50 -2.53 -13.11
C TRP A 42 -12.58 -2.52 -14.64
N LEU A 43 -11.65 -3.21 -15.29
CA LEU A 43 -11.63 -3.33 -16.74
C LEU A 43 -12.86 -4.10 -17.25
N GLU A 44 -13.22 -5.19 -16.59
CA GLU A 44 -14.41 -5.96 -16.94
C GLU A 44 -15.69 -5.12 -16.81
N THR A 45 -15.82 -4.37 -15.71
CA THR A 45 -16.95 -3.48 -15.48
C THR A 45 -17.03 -2.42 -16.57
N ALA A 46 -15.91 -1.79 -16.94
CA ALA A 46 -15.87 -0.81 -18.03
C ALA A 46 -16.35 -1.40 -19.37
N LYS A 47 -15.94 -2.63 -19.70
CA LYS A 47 -16.37 -3.32 -20.94
C LYS A 47 -17.86 -3.63 -21.00
N ARG A 48 -18.54 -3.71 -19.85
CA ARG A 48 -20.00 -3.98 -19.79
C ARG A 48 -20.85 -2.72 -19.92
N LEU A 49 -20.26 -1.55 -19.70
CA LEU A 49 -20.95 -0.26 -19.68
C LEU A 49 -20.82 0.53 -20.99
N PHE A 50 -20.02 0.04 -21.94
CA PHE A 50 -19.84 0.59 -23.29
C PHE A 50 -20.32 -0.43 -24.33
#